data_AF-A0A917THT8-F1
#
_entry.id   AF-A0A917THT8-F1
#
_cell.length_a   1.000
_cell.length_b   1.000
_cell.length_c   1.000
_cell.angle_alpha   90.00
_cell.angle_beta   90.00
_cell.angle_gamma   90.00
#
_symmetry.space_group_name_H-M   'P 1'
#
loop_
_entity.id
_entity.type
_entity.pdbx_description
1 polymer ?
#
loop_
_entity_poly.entity_id
_entity_poly.type
_entity_poly.pdbx_seq_one_letter_code
_entity_poly.pdbx_strand_id
1 'polypeptide(L)'
;MRAFGLIGHPQPERAHNFGSHSTCACPEPARRRSGDWVIDRCHRVTGMSDVDDELDHQGMAIELIDAFIEHDLAGLAGLDAAGRAAQLRARQAVYEFVDEVWEGAKARGLDPATDPDWNAVAGLRDLTNALVDHASQAQADAGDEDHG
;
A
#
# COMPACT_ATOMS: atom_id res chain seq x y z
N MET A 1 42.33 -9.30 -57.74
CA MET A 1 43.72 -9.48 -57.26
C MET A 1 43.84 -8.77 -55.92
N ARG A 2 44.16 -9.52 -54.83
CA ARG A 2 44.54 -9.08 -53.45
C ARG A 2 43.45 -8.32 -52.66
N ALA A 3 43.13 -8.54 -51.37
CA ALA A 3 43.62 -9.38 -50.26
C ALA A 3 42.43 -9.59 -49.27
N PHE A 4 42.15 -10.78 -48.67
CA PHE A 4 42.64 -11.33 -47.38
C PHE A 4 42.79 -10.27 -46.26
N GLY A 5 42.31 -10.39 -45.02
CA GLY A 5 41.62 -11.42 -44.20
C GLY A 5 41.17 -10.75 -42.87
N LEU A 6 40.01 -11.12 -42.30
CA LEU A 6 39.83 -11.97 -41.11
C LEU A 6 40.35 -11.45 -39.75
N ILE A 7 39.37 -11.25 -38.84
CA ILE A 7 39.33 -11.67 -37.43
C ILE A 7 40.17 -10.91 -36.38
N GLY A 8 39.47 -10.39 -35.36
CA GLY A 8 39.75 -10.75 -33.96
C GLY A 8 40.53 -9.75 -33.11
N HIS A 9 39.84 -9.17 -32.13
CA HIS A 9 40.40 -8.55 -30.92
C HIS A 9 41.45 -9.44 -30.23
N PRO A 10 42.41 -8.84 -29.51
CA PRO A 10 42.28 -8.84 -28.05
C PRO A 10 42.77 -7.57 -27.35
N GLN A 11 42.38 -7.46 -26.08
CA GLN A 11 42.66 -6.37 -25.14
C GLN A 11 44.13 -6.25 -24.73
N PRO A 12 44.54 -5.12 -24.13
CA PRO A 12 45.64 -5.08 -23.19
C PRO A 12 45.17 -5.34 -21.75
N GLU A 13 45.78 -6.37 -21.14
CA GLU A 13 45.62 -6.78 -19.74
C GLU A 13 46.23 -5.79 -18.72
N ARG A 14 45.88 -6.06 -17.45
CA ARG A 14 46.61 -5.81 -16.17
C ARG A 14 46.44 -4.45 -15.50
N ALA A 15 45.63 -4.45 -14.44
CA ALA A 15 46.17 -4.66 -13.09
C ALA A 15 45.07 -5.17 -12.15
N HIS A 16 45.29 -6.36 -11.58
CA HIS A 16 44.59 -6.83 -10.41
C HIS A 16 44.85 -5.89 -9.24
N ASN A 17 43.79 -5.40 -8.59
CA ASN A 17 43.89 -4.98 -7.20
C ASN A 17 42.92 -5.82 -6.38
N PHE A 18 43.45 -6.95 -5.90
CA PHE A 18 42.88 -7.71 -4.80
C PHE A 18 43.06 -6.90 -3.51
N GLY A 19 42.00 -6.83 -2.69
CA GLY A 19 42.16 -6.63 -1.26
C GLY A 19 41.95 -5.20 -0.74
N SER A 20 40.69 -4.85 -0.52
CA SER A 20 40.29 -4.46 0.85
C SER A 20 38.86 -4.92 1.05
N HIS A 21 38.75 -6.15 1.56
CA HIS A 21 37.60 -6.55 2.32
C HIS A 21 37.54 -5.59 3.52
N SER A 22 36.80 -4.50 3.37
CA SER A 22 36.28 -3.80 4.54
C SER A 22 35.16 -4.70 5.03
N THR A 23 35.54 -5.68 5.84
CA THR A 23 34.62 -6.44 6.67
C THR A 23 33.79 -5.40 7.41
N CYS A 24 32.50 -5.27 7.07
CA CYS A 24 31.54 -4.63 7.95
C CYS A 24 31.59 -5.40 9.25
N ALA A 25 32.37 -4.89 10.20
CA ALA A 25 32.36 -5.35 11.56
C ALA A 25 30.95 -5.07 12.08
N CYS A 26 30.15 -6.12 12.23
CA CYS A 26 28.97 -6.06 13.07
C CYS A 26 29.48 -5.85 14.51
N PRO A 27 29.22 -4.71 15.18
CA PRO A 27 29.42 -4.67 16.61
C PRO A 27 28.43 -5.65 17.26
N GLU A 28 28.93 -6.43 18.22
CA GLU A 28 28.17 -7.29 19.13
C GLU A 28 26.86 -6.61 19.63
N PRO A 29 25.79 -7.37 19.90
CA PRO A 29 24.52 -6.80 20.33
C PRO A 29 24.64 -6.21 21.75
N ALA A 30 24.80 -4.90 21.82
CA ALA A 30 24.61 -4.15 23.05
C ALA A 30 23.16 -4.31 23.53
N ARG A 31 23.05 -4.69 24.81
CA ARG A 31 21.83 -4.96 25.56
C ARG A 31 20.69 -3.97 25.27
N ARG A 32 19.48 -4.52 25.19
CA ARG A 32 18.18 -3.83 25.29
C ARG A 32 18.21 -2.62 26.22
N ARG A 33 17.96 -1.43 25.66
CA ARG A 33 17.19 -0.37 26.33
C ARG A 33 16.18 0.21 25.35
N SER A 34 15.06 0.57 25.96
CA SER A 34 13.77 0.88 25.37
C SER A 34 13.80 2.14 24.50
N GLY A 35 13.08 2.08 23.37
CA GLY A 35 12.48 3.22 22.67
C GLY A 35 13.42 4.24 22.03
N ASP A 36 13.78 4.01 20.76
CA ASP A 36 14.02 5.08 19.78
C ASP A 36 14.08 4.48 18.37
N TRP A 37 13.12 4.83 17.51
CA TRP A 37 13.14 4.43 16.10
C TRP A 37 14.02 5.41 15.32
N VAL A 38 15.32 5.10 15.23
CA VAL A 38 16.20 5.75 14.27
C VAL A 38 15.97 5.09 12.91
N ILE A 39 15.15 5.70 12.07
CA ILE A 39 15.03 5.30 10.65
C ILE A 39 16.31 5.74 9.94
N ASP A 40 17.15 4.75 9.62
CA ASP A 40 18.34 4.90 8.78
C ASP A 40 17.92 5.26 7.35
N ARG A 41 18.03 6.55 7.01
CA ARG A 41 17.69 7.09 5.69
C ARG A 41 18.89 6.93 4.77
N CYS A 42 18.97 5.78 4.09
CA CYS A 42 19.77 5.62 2.88
C CYS A 42 18.94 4.95 1.77
N HIS A 43 18.06 5.73 1.12
CA HIS A 43 17.59 5.37 -0.22
C HIS A 43 17.76 6.58 -1.13
N ARG A 44 18.78 6.52 -1.99
CA ARG A 44 19.00 7.44 -3.10
C ARG A 44 18.12 6.95 -4.26
N VAL A 45 17.02 7.64 -4.54
CA VAL A 45 16.23 7.42 -5.76
C VAL A 45 16.62 8.49 -6.77
N THR A 46 17.18 8.06 -7.89
CA THR A 46 17.41 8.91 -9.06
C THR A 46 16.50 8.44 -10.19
N GLY A 47 15.56 9.30 -10.58
CA GLY A 47 15.04 9.44 -11.94
C GLY A 47 13.81 8.62 -12.33
N MET A 48 12.65 9.27 -12.41
CA MET A 48 11.88 9.48 -13.64
C MET A 48 10.81 10.54 -13.36
N SER A 49 10.68 11.53 -14.23
CA SER A 49 9.68 12.60 -14.15
C SER A 49 8.33 12.08 -14.62
N ASP A 50 7.34 12.05 -13.73
CA ASP A 50 5.92 12.04 -14.09
C ASP A 50 5.24 13.12 -13.24
N VAL A 51 4.24 13.78 -13.82
CA VAL A 51 3.54 14.93 -13.28
C VAL A 51 3.03 14.60 -11.88
N ASP A 52 3.49 15.35 -10.88
CA ASP A 52 3.04 15.26 -9.49
C ASP A 52 1.63 15.90 -9.41
N ASP A 53 0.63 15.22 -9.99
CA ASP A 53 -0.77 15.48 -9.67
C ASP A 53 -0.96 15.00 -8.23
N GLU A 54 -0.80 15.91 -7.28
CA GLU A 54 -1.05 15.67 -5.86
C GLU A 54 -2.48 15.13 -5.71
N LEU A 55 -2.60 13.83 -5.42
CA LEU A 55 -3.89 13.17 -5.26
C LEU A 55 -4.67 13.88 -4.16
N ASP A 56 -5.94 14.18 -4.41
CA ASP A 56 -6.82 14.56 -3.33
C ASP A 56 -7.04 13.39 -2.36
N HIS A 57 -7.70 13.65 -1.23
CA HIS A 57 -7.94 12.62 -0.22
C HIS A 57 -8.72 11.41 -0.75
N GLN A 58 -9.59 11.61 -1.76
CA GLN A 58 -10.34 10.54 -2.39
C GLN A 58 -9.43 9.67 -3.25
N GLY A 59 -8.59 10.29 -4.08
CA GLY A 59 -7.57 9.60 -4.87
C GLY A 59 -6.59 8.82 -3.98
N MET A 60 -6.13 9.41 -2.87
CA MET A 60 -5.28 8.72 -1.91
C MET A 60 -5.98 7.53 -1.24
N ALA A 61 -7.28 7.63 -0.96
CA ALA A 61 -8.04 6.53 -0.37
C ALA A 61 -8.14 5.34 -1.33
N ILE A 62 -8.37 5.59 -2.62
CA ILE A 62 -8.41 4.55 -3.66
C ILE A 62 -7.07 3.83 -3.75
N GLU A 63 -5.96 4.56 -3.87
CA GLU A 63 -4.61 3.96 -3.93
C GLU A 63 -4.30 3.14 -2.67
N LEU A 64 -4.75 3.61 -1.49
CA LEU A 64 -4.58 2.87 -0.24
C LEU A 64 -5.36 1.55 -0.24
N ILE A 65 -6.59 1.55 -0.73
CA ILE A 65 -7.42 0.33 -0.84
C ILE A 65 -6.75 -0.67 -1.77
N ASP A 66 -6.32 -0.23 -2.94
CA ASP A 66 -5.68 -1.08 -3.95
C ASP A 66 -4.40 -1.70 -3.43
N ALA A 67 -3.59 -0.94 -2.69
CA ALA A 67 -2.38 -1.48 -2.05
C ALA A 67 -2.68 -2.44 -0.88
N PHE A 68 -3.84 -2.31 -0.23
CA PHE A 68 -4.18 -3.07 0.98
C PHE A 68 -5.02 -4.33 0.73
N ILE A 69 -5.72 -4.42 -0.41
CA ILE A 69 -6.72 -5.47 -0.69
C ILE A 69 -6.19 -6.90 -0.47
N GLU A 70 -4.97 -7.21 -0.93
CA GLU A 70 -4.40 -8.55 -0.77
C GLU A 70 -4.20 -8.93 0.69
N HIS A 71 -3.74 -7.97 1.50
CA HIS A 71 -3.52 -8.16 2.93
C HIS A 71 -4.85 -8.31 3.69
N ASP A 72 -5.84 -7.50 3.31
CA ASP A 72 -7.16 -7.52 3.92
C ASP A 72 -7.87 -8.87 3.70
N LEU A 73 -7.93 -9.31 2.45
CA LEU A 73 -8.54 -10.59 2.08
C LEU A 73 -7.81 -11.77 2.72
N ALA A 74 -6.49 -11.75 2.78
CA ALA A 74 -5.71 -12.79 3.47
C ALA A 74 -6.04 -12.83 4.98
N GLY A 75 -6.20 -11.67 5.62
CA GLY A 75 -6.62 -11.56 7.02
C GLY A 75 -8.01 -12.13 7.25
N LEU A 76 -8.97 -11.80 6.38
CA LEU A 76 -10.36 -12.28 6.44
C LEU A 76 -10.47 -13.79 6.20
N ALA A 77 -9.69 -14.34 5.27
CA ALA A 77 -9.65 -15.77 4.99
C ALA A 77 -9.13 -16.59 6.18
N GLY A 78 -8.30 -15.98 7.04
CA GLY A 78 -7.78 -16.61 8.26
C GLY A 78 -8.79 -16.70 9.42
N LEU A 79 -9.95 -16.07 9.31
CA LEU A 79 -10.99 -16.10 10.34
C LEU A 79 -11.93 -17.31 10.18
N ASP A 80 -12.69 -17.61 11.22
CA ASP A 80 -13.85 -18.50 11.11
C ASP A 80 -15.09 -17.73 10.62
N ALA A 81 -16.19 -18.44 10.37
CA ALA A 81 -17.44 -17.84 9.88
C ALA A 81 -17.96 -16.74 10.82
N ALA A 82 -17.92 -16.96 12.13
CA ALA A 82 -18.34 -15.98 13.12
C ALA A 82 -17.44 -14.73 13.10
N GLY A 83 -16.14 -14.91 12.93
CA GLY A 83 -15.15 -13.84 12.79
C GLY A 83 -15.36 -13.02 11.52
N ARG A 84 -15.57 -13.65 10.37
CA ARG A 84 -15.89 -12.92 9.12
C ARG A 84 -17.20 -12.13 9.23
N ALA A 85 -18.24 -12.74 9.81
CA ALA A 85 -19.51 -12.04 10.07
C ALA A 85 -19.34 -10.86 11.04
N ALA A 86 -18.48 -10.99 12.06
CA ALA A 86 -18.17 -9.90 12.96
C ALA A 86 -17.40 -8.77 12.28
N GLN A 87 -16.46 -9.10 11.38
CA GLN A 87 -15.74 -8.10 10.57
C GLN A 87 -16.67 -7.35 9.63
N LEU A 88 -17.57 -8.04 8.91
CA LEU A 88 -18.54 -7.37 8.05
C LEU A 88 -19.39 -6.37 8.84
N ARG A 89 -19.97 -6.79 9.97
CA ARG A 89 -20.77 -5.88 10.83
C ARG A 89 -19.97 -4.68 11.34
N ALA A 90 -18.72 -4.90 11.77
CA ALA A 90 -17.88 -3.83 12.28
C ALA A 90 -17.55 -2.80 11.19
N ARG A 91 -17.21 -3.26 9.99
CA ARG A 91 -16.90 -2.39 8.84
C ARG A 91 -18.14 -1.64 8.36
N GLN A 92 -19.28 -2.32 8.33
CA GLN A 92 -20.58 -1.72 8.00
C GLN A 92 -20.92 -0.57 8.97
N ALA A 93 -20.74 -0.77 10.28
CA ALA A 93 -20.99 0.26 11.26
C ALA A 93 -20.09 1.51 11.08
N VAL A 94 -18.84 1.32 10.64
CA VAL A 94 -17.94 2.44 10.35
C VAL A 94 -18.36 3.16 9.07
N TYR A 95 -18.70 2.43 8.01
CA TYR A 95 -19.21 3.01 6.76
C TYR A 95 -20.48 3.84 7.03
N GLU A 96 -21.45 3.27 7.75
CA GLU A 96 -22.70 3.96 8.11
C GLU A 96 -22.45 5.26 8.86
N PHE A 97 -21.53 5.27 9.83
CA PHE A 97 -21.16 6.49 10.54
C PHE A 97 -20.60 7.57 9.60
N VAL A 98 -19.72 7.20 8.67
CA VAL A 98 -19.14 8.16 7.71
C VAL A 98 -20.20 8.64 6.72
N ASP A 99 -21.07 7.75 6.25
CA ASP A 99 -22.20 8.07 5.36
C ASP A 99 -23.19 9.03 6.04
N GLU A 100 -23.49 8.85 7.33
CA GLU A 100 -24.32 9.77 8.10
C GLU A 100 -23.72 11.18 8.18
N VAL A 101 -22.40 11.31 8.31
CA VAL A 101 -21.71 12.61 8.28
C VAL A 101 -21.90 13.29 6.92
N TRP A 102 -21.74 12.52 5.84
CA TRP A 102 -21.94 12.97 4.47
C TRP A 102 -23.38 13.41 4.21
N GLU A 103 -24.36 12.57 4.53
CA GLU A 103 -25.77 12.87 4.36
C GLU A 103 -26.25 14.01 5.27
N GLY A 104 -25.67 14.14 6.48
CA GLY A 104 -25.89 15.27 7.37
C GLY A 104 -25.40 16.61 6.79
N ALA A 105 -24.41 16.61 5.89
CA ALA A 105 -24.02 17.79 5.14
C ALA A 105 -25.09 18.18 4.11
N LYS A 106 -25.55 17.21 3.32
CA LYS A 106 -26.59 17.39 2.30
C LYS A 106 -27.89 17.88 2.91
N ALA A 107 -28.27 17.33 4.06
CA ALA A 107 -29.46 17.75 4.82
C ALA A 107 -29.39 19.23 5.28
N ARG A 108 -28.19 19.80 5.44
CA ARG A 108 -27.97 21.22 5.75
C ARG A 108 -27.91 22.12 4.52
N GLY A 109 -28.15 21.57 3.32
CA GLY A 109 -28.11 22.29 2.05
C GLY A 109 -26.69 22.52 1.50
N LEU A 110 -25.70 21.79 2.02
CA LEU A 110 -24.35 21.76 1.46
C LEU A 110 -24.29 20.79 0.28
N ASP A 111 -23.31 20.98 -0.60
CA ASP A 111 -22.99 20.05 -1.68
C ASP A 111 -21.59 19.43 -1.48
N PRO A 112 -21.46 18.42 -0.61
CA PRO A 112 -20.17 17.82 -0.30
C PRO A 112 -19.51 17.12 -1.49
N ALA A 113 -20.26 16.86 -2.58
CA ALA A 113 -19.71 16.25 -3.79
C ALA A 113 -18.88 17.21 -4.65
N THR A 114 -19.08 18.52 -4.49
CA THR A 114 -18.38 19.54 -5.29
C THR A 114 -17.53 20.48 -4.45
N ASP A 115 -17.63 20.40 -3.12
CA ASP A 115 -16.90 21.21 -2.17
C ASP A 115 -15.59 20.51 -1.71
N PRO A 116 -14.40 21.04 -2.05
CA PRO A 116 -13.12 20.43 -1.68
C PRO A 116 -12.92 20.23 -0.18
N ASP A 117 -13.61 20.99 0.68
CA ASP A 117 -13.54 20.83 2.14
C ASP A 117 -14.08 19.45 2.59
N TRP A 118 -14.84 18.76 1.73
CA TRP A 118 -15.42 17.44 1.98
C TRP A 118 -14.64 16.29 1.36
N ASN A 119 -13.53 16.55 0.64
CA ASN A 119 -12.73 15.50 -0.01
C ASN A 119 -12.24 14.43 0.96
N ALA A 120 -11.91 14.79 2.20
CA ALA A 120 -11.51 13.83 3.23
C ALA A 120 -12.66 12.89 3.62
N VAL A 121 -13.89 13.39 3.69
CA VAL A 121 -15.07 12.57 3.99
C VAL A 121 -15.40 11.67 2.80
N ALA A 122 -15.28 12.17 1.58
CA ALA A 122 -15.43 11.37 0.37
C ALA A 122 -14.43 10.19 0.35
N GLY A 123 -13.15 10.46 0.60
CA GLY A 123 -12.12 9.41 0.67
C GLY A 123 -12.35 8.39 1.79
N LEU A 124 -12.77 8.83 2.98
CA LEU A 124 -13.13 7.91 4.07
C LEU A 124 -14.33 7.04 3.72
N ARG A 125 -15.32 7.60 3.01
CA ARG A 125 -16.51 6.87 2.58
C ARG A 125 -16.15 5.78 1.57
N ASP A 126 -15.31 6.10 0.58
CA ASP A 126 -14.85 5.14 -0.42
C ASP A 126 -13.99 4.04 0.22
N LEU A 127 -13.06 4.41 1.12
CA LEU A 127 -12.25 3.46 1.88
C LEU A 127 -13.10 2.48 2.69
N THR A 128 -14.05 3.01 3.47
CA THR A 128 -14.87 2.17 4.35
C THR A 128 -15.87 1.32 3.57
N ASN A 129 -16.40 1.82 2.44
CA ASN A 129 -17.21 1.03 1.53
C ASN A 129 -16.44 -0.15 0.95
N ALA A 130 -15.21 0.08 0.45
CA ALA A 130 -14.38 -1.01 -0.08
C ALA A 130 -14.06 -2.08 0.98
N LEU A 131 -13.82 -1.67 2.23
CA LEU A 131 -13.62 -2.63 3.33
C LEU A 131 -14.86 -3.48 3.60
N VAL A 132 -16.07 -2.91 3.50
CA VAL A 132 -17.33 -3.65 3.58
C VAL A 132 -17.41 -4.66 2.44
N ASP A 133 -17.13 -4.22 1.21
CA ASP A 133 -17.15 -5.08 0.03
C ASP A 133 -16.19 -6.27 0.16
N HIS A 134 -14.96 -6.04 0.64
CA HIS A 134 -14.00 -7.12 0.89
C HIS A 134 -14.50 -8.13 1.93
N ALA A 135 -15.11 -7.64 3.02
CA ALA A 135 -15.64 -8.52 4.07
C ALA A 135 -16.84 -9.33 3.59
N SER A 136 -17.71 -8.72 2.78
CA SER A 136 -18.84 -9.41 2.14
C SER A 136 -18.35 -10.48 1.17
N GLN A 137 -17.38 -10.13 0.31
CA GLN A 137 -16.77 -11.08 -0.62
C GLN A 137 -16.13 -12.27 0.11
N ALA A 138 -15.40 -12.02 1.20
CA ALA A 138 -14.80 -13.09 1.98
C ALA A 138 -15.83 -14.05 2.62
N GLN A 139 -17.02 -13.57 2.99
CA GLN A 139 -18.10 -14.45 3.43
C GLN A 139 -18.67 -15.29 2.28
N ALA A 140 -18.89 -14.67 1.12
CA ALA A 140 -19.39 -15.34 -0.08
C ALA A 140 -18.41 -16.45 -0.54
N ASP A 141 -17.13 -16.14 -0.63
CA ASP A 141 -16.08 -17.08 -1.05
C ASP A 141 -15.92 -18.26 -0.08
N ALA A 142 -16.16 -18.04 1.21
CA ALA A 142 -16.13 -19.08 2.23
C ALA A 142 -17.43 -19.92 2.28
N GLY A 143 -18.50 -19.47 1.60
CA GLY A 143 -19.82 -20.09 1.66
C GLY A 143 -20.56 -19.84 2.98
N ASP A 144 -20.25 -18.74 3.67
CA ASP A 144 -20.86 -18.36 4.95
C ASP A 144 -22.14 -17.53 4.79
N GLU A 145 -22.67 -17.41 3.57
CA GLU A 145 -23.88 -16.64 3.31
C GLU A 145 -25.04 -17.21 4.14
N ASP A 146 -25.42 -16.45 5.17
CA ASP A 146 -26.56 -16.76 6.03
C ASP A 146 -27.81 -16.60 5.15
N HIS A 147 -28.46 -17.71 4.79
CA HIS A 147 -29.77 -17.71 4.10
C HIS A 147 -30.90 -17.30 5.06
N GLY A 148 -30.72 -16.17 5.76
CA GLY A 148 -31.66 -15.60 6.72
C GLY A 148 -32.89 -14.99 6.07
#